data_AF-A0A519RS77-F1
#
_entry.id   AF-A0A519RS77-F1
#
_cell.length_a   1.000
_cell.length_b   1.000
_cell.length_c   1.000
_cell.angle_alpha   90.00
_cell.angle_beta   90.00
_cell.angle_gamma   90.00
#
_symmetry.space_group_name_H-M   'P 1'
#
loop_
_entity.id
_entity.type
_entity.pdbx_description
1 polymer ?
#
loop_
_entity_poly.entity_id
_entity_poly.type
_entity_poly.pdbx_seq_one_letter_code
_entity_poly.pdbx_strand_id
1 'polypeptide(L)' 'MIQSLKRTFDILEYIATNGNLVRVNDISQALGLQKTTVHNFLTSLKELGYVEQDELT' A
#
# COMPACT_ATOMS: atom_id res chain seq x y z
N MET A 1 -15.03 -5.57 -13.38
CA MET A 1 -14.25 -5.44 -12.13
C MET A 1 -13.53 -4.09 -12.13
N ILE A 2 -13.59 -3.34 -11.03
CA ILE A 2 -12.90 -2.05 -10.91
C ILE A 2 -11.44 -2.31 -10.51
N GLN A 3 -10.50 -1.99 -11.41
CA GLN A 3 -9.08 -2.32 -11.21
C GLN A 3 -8.47 -1.57 -10.01
N SER A 4 -8.86 -0.33 -9.77
CA SER A 4 -8.38 0.44 -8.62
C SER A 4 -8.80 -0.21 -7.31
N LEU A 5 -10.04 -0.68 -7.21
CA LEU A 5 -10.53 -1.37 -6.02
C LEU A 5 -9.74 -2.66 -5.75
N LYS A 6 -9.50 -3.47 -6.78
CA LYS A 6 -8.65 -4.67 -6.65
C LYS A 6 -7.26 -4.32 -6.14
N ARG A 7 -6.60 -3.30 -6.72
CA ARG A 7 -5.26 -2.88 -6.30
C ARG A 7 -5.23 -2.37 -4.86
N THR A 8 -6.26 -1.63 -4.43
CA THR A 8 -6.38 -1.19 -3.03
C THR A 8 -6.35 -2.38 -2.08
N PHE A 9 -7.15 -3.42 -2.36
CA PHE A 9 -7.19 -4.62 -1.53
C PHE A 9 -5.91 -5.47 -1.64
N ASP A 10 -5.32 -5.59 -2.84
CA ASP A 10 -4.03 -6.29 -3.01
C ASP A 10 -2.93 -5.63 -2.15
N ILE A 11 -2.91 -4.28 -2.06
CA ILE A 11 -1.97 -3.53 -1.21
C ILE A 11 -2.23 -3.79 0.27
N LEU A 12 -3.49 -3.70 0.73
CA LEU A 12 -3.85 -3.93 2.13
C LEU A 12 -3.54 -5.36 2.58
N GLU A 13 -3.85 -6.35 1.74
CA GLU A 13 -3.55 -7.76 2.01
C GLU A 13 -2.04 -7.99 2.10
N TYR A 14 -1.25 -7.37 1.22
CA TYR A 14 0.20 -7.45 1.29
C TYR A 14 0.73 -6.86 2.61
N ILE A 15 0.23 -5.70 3.05
CA ILE A 15 0.62 -5.09 4.32
C ILE A 15 0.28 -6.04 5.50
N ALA A 16 -0.95 -6.56 5.53
CA ALA A 16 -1.44 -7.44 6.59
C ALA A 16 -0.64 -8.75 6.69
N THR A 17 -0.34 -9.37 5.54
CA THR A 17 0.40 -10.64 5.48
C THR A 17 1.89 -10.50 5.81
N ASN A 18 2.45 -9.29 5.76
CA ASN A 18 3.86 -9.01 6.05
C ASN A 18 4.06 -8.31 7.41
N GLY A 19 3.11 -8.48 8.36
CA GLY A 19 3.26 -8.01 9.74
C GLY A 19 2.97 -6.53 9.96
N ASN A 20 2.21 -5.89 9.06
CA ASN A 20 1.78 -4.49 9.10
C ASN A 20 2.90 -3.44 9.05
N LEU A 21 4.16 -3.86 8.88
CA LEU A 21 5.31 -2.95 8.77
C LEU A 21 6.08 -3.27 7.49
N VAL A 22 5.76 -2.56 6.42
CA VAL A 22 6.34 -2.79 5.09
C VAL A 22 6.88 -1.51 4.48
N ARG A 23 7.88 -1.63 3.61
CA ARG A 23 8.39 -0.48 2.83
C ARG A 23 7.62 -0.36 1.52
N VAL A 24 7.44 0.87 1.06
CA VAL A 24 6.80 1.16 -0.24
C VAL A 24 7.49 0.44 -1.41
N ASN A 25 8.81 0.29 -1.34
CA ASN A 25 9.58 -0.44 -2.35
C ASN A 25 9.20 -1.92 -2.43
N ASP A 26 8.92 -2.55 -1.28
CA ASP A 26 8.61 -3.98 -1.21
C ASP A 26 7.21 -4.25 -1.80
N ILE A 27 6.24 -3.38 -1.50
CA ILE A 27 4.89 -3.40 -2.11
C ILE A 27 5.00 -3.23 -3.64
N SER A 28 5.80 -2.25 -4.09
CA SER A 28 6.01 -1.95 -5.51
C SER A 28 6.56 -3.17 -6.26
N GLN A 29 7.56 -3.85 -5.69
CA GLN A 29 8.16 -5.05 -6.29
C GLN A 29 7.20 -6.23 -6.26
N ALA A 30 6.55 -6.50 -5.12
CA ALA A 30 5.68 -7.65 -4.95
C ALA A 30 4.42 -7.59 -5.83
N LEU A 31 3.85 -6.41 -6.02
CA LEU A 31 2.61 -6.21 -6.79
C LEU A 31 2.87 -5.74 -8.24
N GLY A 32 4.13 -5.56 -8.64
CA GLY A 32 4.49 -5.06 -9.97
C GLY A 32 3.96 -3.65 -10.26
N LEU A 33 3.84 -2.83 -9.22
CA LEU A 33 3.31 -1.46 -9.29
C LEU A 33 4.46 -0.46 -9.34
N GLN A 34 4.29 0.67 -10.04
CA GLN A 34 5.24 1.78 -9.94
C GLN A 34 5.20 2.38 -8.53
N LYS A 35 6.35 2.83 -8.01
CA LYS A 35 6.43 3.47 -6.67
C LYS A 35 5.45 4.63 -6.50
N THR A 36 5.34 5.51 -7.50
CA THR A 36 4.38 6.62 -7.51
C THR A 36 2.93 6.15 -7.39
N THR A 37 2.60 5.01 -8.02
CA THR A 37 1.27 4.41 -7.91
C THR A 37 1.03 3.92 -6.48
N VAL A 38 1.98 3.20 -5.88
CA VAL A 38 1.87 2.74 -4.49
C VAL A 38 1.72 3.93 -3.53
N HIS A 39 2.54 4.98 -3.70
CA HIS A 39 2.43 6.20 -2.90
C HIS A 39 1.03 6.81 -2.99
N ASN A 40 0.45 6.96 -4.19
CA ASN A 40 -0.90 7.53 -4.33
C ASN A 40 -1.96 6.70 -3.59
N PHE A 41 -1.90 5.36 -3.70
CA PHE A 41 -2.83 4.49 -2.97
C PHE A 41 -2.65 4.61 -1.46
N LEU A 42 -1.40 4.59 -0.97
CA LEU A 42 -1.12 4.71 0.46
C LEU A 42 -1.52 6.07 1.02
N THR A 43 -1.36 7.17 0.27
CA THR A 43 -1.84 8.49 0.68
C THR A 43 -3.36 8.47 0.88
N SER A 44 -4.13 7.95 -0.08
CA SER A 44 -5.58 7.85 0.09
C SER A 44 -5.98 6.90 1.23
N LEU A 45 -5.28 5.77 1.39
CA LEU A 45 -5.52 4.85 2.50
C LEU A 45 -5.19 5.47 3.85
N LYS A 46 -4.17 6.33 3.94
CA LYS A 46 -3.81 7.10 5.13
C LYS A 46 -4.87 8.14 5.46
N GLU A 47 -5.33 8.91 4.47
CA GLU A 47 -6.42 9.88 4.64
C GLU A 47 -7.72 9.22 5.12
N LEU A 48 -7.97 7.98 4.71
CA LEU A 48 -9.12 7.17 5.11
C LEU A 48 -8.91 6.41 6.43
N GLY A 49 -7.72 6.44 7.03
CA GLY A 49 -7.41 5.79 8.30
C GLY A 49 -7.17 4.27 8.25
N TYR A 50 -6.90 3.71 7.07
CA TYR A 50 -6.61 2.27 6.91
C TYR A 50 -5.14 1.91 7.13
N VAL A 51 -4.23 2.87 6.91
CA VAL A 51 -2.79 2.68 7.09
C VAL A 51 -2.18 3.91 7.73
N GLU A 52 -1.07 3.73 8.43
CA GLU A 52 -0.27 4.81 8.97
C GLU A 52 1.15 4.72 8.42
N GLN A 53 1.81 5.87 8.29
CA GLN A 53 3.23 5.92 7.96
C GLN A 53 3.97 6.15 9.27
N ASP A 54 4.88 5.24 9.62
CA ASP A 54 5.76 5.41 10.77
C ASP A 54 6.65 6.64 10.56
N GLU A 55 6.65 7.55 11.53
CA GLU A 55 7.44 8.79 11.51
C GLU A 55 8.89 8.58 12.01
N LEU A 56 9.29 7.35 12.35
CA LEU A 56 10.64 7.02 12.84
C LEU A 56 11.77 7.10 11.80
N THR A 57 11.61 7.82 10.68
CA THR A 57 12.68 8.01 9.68
C THR A 57 12.74 9.42 9.12
#